data_AF-A0A6N2MAJ1-F1
#
_entry.id   AF-A0A6N2MAJ1-F1
#
_cell.length_a   1.000
_cell.length_b   1.000
_cell.length_c   1.000
_cell.angle_alpha   90.00
_cell.angle_beta   90.00
_cell.angle_gamma   90.00
#
_symmetry.space_group_name_H-M   'P 1'
#
loop_
_entity.id
_entity.type
_entity.pdbx_description
1 polymer ?
#
loop_
_entity_poly.entity_id
_entity_poly.type
_entity_poly.pdbx_seq_one_letter_code
_entity_poly.pdbx_strand_id
1 'polypeptide(L)'
;MTRFITPSKVRPSSQKLRVCTSRFFHSPWLCELMAFHINLKETKVRPNMAPALFEGCSLTFDDDHKPSLSCELLDSIKLDIDLTCSICLDTVFDPVSLTCGHIFCYMCACSAASVTIVDGLKAAEPKEKCPLCRKAGVYEGALHLEELNILLSRSCQKYWEQRLQTERIERVRQAKEHWESQCRAFMGV
;
A
#
# COMPACT_ATOMS: atom_id res chain seq x y z
N MET A 1 -60.84 -16.93 21.90
CA MET A 1 -60.01 -15.73 22.18
C MET A 1 -58.58 -16.20 22.44
N THR A 2 -57.78 -16.32 21.39
CA THR A 2 -56.41 -16.84 21.46
C THR A 2 -55.47 -15.66 21.27
N ARG A 3 -54.79 -15.24 22.36
CA ARG A 3 -53.83 -14.12 22.32
C ARG A 3 -52.51 -14.61 21.70
N PHE A 4 -52.14 -14.00 20.58
CA PHE A 4 -50.83 -14.13 19.96
C PHE A 4 -49.77 -13.47 20.86
N ILE A 5 -48.78 -14.23 21.30
CA ILE A 5 -47.56 -13.72 21.93
C ILE A 5 -46.56 -13.46 20.80
N THR A 6 -46.18 -12.21 20.59
CA THR A 6 -45.14 -11.82 19.63
C THR A 6 -43.75 -12.07 20.24
N PRO A 7 -42.76 -12.60 19.48
CA PRO A 7 -41.41 -12.73 19.98
C PRO A 7 -40.73 -11.35 19.96
N SER A 8 -40.18 -10.97 21.12
CA SER A 8 -39.39 -9.76 21.34
C SER A 8 -38.15 -9.75 20.43
N LYS A 9 -38.04 -8.71 19.62
CA LYS A 9 -36.89 -8.41 18.76
C LYS A 9 -35.70 -7.99 19.63
N VAL A 10 -34.82 -8.92 19.97
CA VAL A 10 -33.54 -8.62 20.62
C VAL A 10 -32.66 -7.88 19.60
N ARG A 11 -32.44 -6.58 19.79
CA ARG A 11 -31.45 -5.82 19.00
C ARG A 11 -30.06 -6.21 19.48
N PRO A 12 -29.13 -6.65 18.61
CA PRO A 12 -27.75 -6.82 19.01
C PRO A 12 -27.12 -5.44 19.25
N SER A 13 -26.42 -5.30 20.38
CA SER A 13 -25.73 -4.11 20.84
C SER A 13 -24.66 -3.62 19.85
N SER A 14 -24.68 -2.32 19.54
CA SER A 14 -23.79 -1.58 18.61
C SER A 14 -22.29 -1.52 18.99
N GLN A 15 -21.84 -2.32 19.98
CA GLN A 15 -20.46 -2.31 20.46
C GLN A 15 -19.58 -3.45 19.90
N LYS A 16 -20.16 -4.50 19.30
CA LYS A 16 -19.38 -5.61 18.72
C LYS A 16 -18.90 -5.38 17.27
N LEU A 17 -19.51 -4.46 16.52
CA LEU A 17 -19.09 -4.16 15.13
C LEU A 17 -17.83 -3.29 15.04
N ARG A 18 -17.46 -2.54 16.09
CA ARG A 18 -16.31 -1.62 16.05
C ARG A 18 -14.94 -2.29 16.03
N VAL A 19 -14.86 -3.58 16.41
CA VAL A 19 -13.57 -4.28 16.57
C VAL A 19 -13.13 -4.98 15.28
N CYS A 20 -14.06 -5.26 14.34
CA CYS A 20 -13.74 -6.00 13.11
C CYS A 20 -13.43 -5.10 11.90
N THR A 21 -13.78 -3.80 11.95
CA THR A 21 -13.55 -2.84 10.86
C THR A 21 -12.10 -2.34 10.79
N SER A 22 -11.41 -2.23 11.93
CA SER A 22 -10.03 -1.71 12.00
C SER A 22 -9.01 -2.51 11.18
N ARG A 23 -9.15 -3.84 11.09
CA ARG A 23 -8.15 -4.71 10.43
C ARG A 23 -8.32 -4.78 8.91
N PHE A 24 -9.52 -4.51 8.40
CA PHE A 24 -9.82 -4.52 6.98
C PHE A 24 -9.30 -3.26 6.29
N PHE A 25 -9.39 -2.09 6.96
CA PHE A 25 -8.93 -0.80 6.42
C PHE A 25 -7.41 -0.67 6.29
N HIS A 26 -6.65 -1.47 7.04
CA HIS A 26 -5.18 -1.53 6.90
C HIS A 26 -4.73 -2.71 6.03
N SER A 27 -5.64 -3.37 5.32
CA SER A 27 -5.28 -4.45 4.40
C SER A 27 -4.59 -3.85 3.17
N PRO A 28 -3.37 -4.28 2.83
CA PRO A 28 -2.70 -3.88 1.59
C PRO A 28 -3.58 -4.09 0.35
N TRP A 29 -4.38 -5.16 0.37
CA TRP A 29 -5.30 -5.54 -0.69
C TRP A 29 -6.43 -4.54 -0.91
N LEU A 30 -6.85 -3.80 0.13
CA LEU A 30 -7.89 -2.79 -0.03
C LEU A 30 -7.39 -1.63 -0.89
N CYS A 31 -6.14 -1.19 -0.65
CA CYS A 31 -5.50 -0.14 -1.45
C CYS A 31 -5.35 -0.59 -2.91
N GLU A 32 -4.88 -1.82 -3.15
CA GLU A 32 -4.79 -2.39 -4.51
C GLU A 32 -6.14 -2.50 -5.21
N LEU A 33 -7.18 -2.96 -4.51
CA LEU A 33 -8.52 -3.04 -5.09
C LEU A 33 -9.05 -1.66 -5.47
N MET A 34 -8.86 -0.66 -4.60
CA MET A 34 -9.26 0.72 -4.89
C MET A 34 -8.52 1.26 -6.12
N ALA A 35 -7.20 1.06 -6.21
CA ALA A 35 -6.41 1.48 -7.35
C ALA A 35 -6.83 0.78 -8.65
N PHE A 36 -7.05 -0.54 -8.61
CA PHE A 36 -7.56 -1.33 -9.71
C PHE A 36 -8.91 -0.82 -10.20
N HIS A 37 -9.83 -0.49 -9.29
CA HIS A 37 -11.14 0.05 -9.63
C HIS A 37 -11.05 1.41 -10.35
N ILE A 38 -10.15 2.30 -9.91
CA ILE A 38 -9.92 3.58 -10.58
C ILE A 38 -9.31 3.34 -11.97
N ASN A 39 -8.26 2.51 -12.06
CA ASN A 39 -7.64 2.13 -13.33
C ASN A 39 -8.66 1.54 -14.31
N LEU A 40 -9.59 0.69 -13.85
CA LEU A 40 -10.61 0.07 -14.69
C LEU A 40 -11.62 1.10 -15.21
N LYS A 41 -12.10 2.02 -14.37
CA LYS A 41 -13.05 3.08 -14.77
C LYS A 41 -12.51 3.93 -15.91
N GLU A 42 -11.23 4.25 -15.91
CA GLU A 42 -10.61 5.07 -16.95
C GLU A 42 -10.44 4.32 -18.29
N THR A 43 -10.38 2.98 -18.28
CA THR A 43 -10.08 2.18 -19.48
C THR A 43 -11.30 1.86 -20.36
N LYS A 44 -12.52 2.32 -20.03
CA LYS A 44 -13.78 2.13 -20.81
C LYS A 44 -14.12 0.67 -21.20
N VAL A 45 -13.52 -0.35 -20.58
CA VAL A 45 -13.87 -1.75 -20.84
C VAL A 45 -15.09 -2.15 -19.99
N ARG A 46 -16.28 -1.89 -20.55
CA ARG A 46 -17.61 -2.32 -20.06
C ARG A 46 -18.00 -1.81 -18.65
N PRO A 47 -18.87 -0.79 -18.54
CA PRO A 47 -19.28 -0.21 -17.25
C PRO A 47 -20.08 -1.16 -16.33
N ASN A 48 -20.56 -2.31 -16.82
CA ASN A 48 -21.54 -3.16 -16.13
C ASN A 48 -20.97 -4.25 -15.20
N MET A 49 -19.67 -4.27 -14.88
CA MET A 49 -19.07 -5.31 -14.02
C MET A 49 -18.31 -4.79 -12.80
N ALA A 50 -18.21 -3.46 -12.60
CA ALA A 50 -17.62 -2.94 -11.38
C ALA A 50 -18.58 -3.14 -10.20
N PRO A 51 -18.16 -3.75 -9.08
CA PRO A 51 -18.97 -3.79 -7.87
C PRO A 51 -19.29 -2.36 -7.42
N ALA A 52 -20.57 -2.05 -7.17
CA ALA A 52 -21.05 -0.75 -6.69
C ALA A 52 -20.37 -0.26 -5.39
N LEU A 53 -19.58 -1.11 -4.73
CA LEU A 53 -18.87 -0.84 -3.48
C LEU A 53 -17.76 0.21 -3.59
N PHE A 54 -17.14 0.37 -4.77
CA PHE A 54 -16.00 1.26 -4.99
C PHE A 54 -16.33 2.40 -5.96
N GLU A 55 -17.62 2.69 -6.13
CA GLU A 55 -18.07 3.73 -7.04
C GLU A 55 -17.59 5.13 -6.60
N GLY A 56 -17.37 5.33 -5.30
CA GLY A 56 -16.84 6.56 -4.72
C GLY A 56 -15.31 6.65 -4.57
N CYS A 57 -14.53 5.73 -5.14
CA CYS A 57 -13.06 5.81 -5.02
C CYS A 57 -12.45 6.81 -5.99
N SER A 58 -11.54 7.64 -5.50
CA SER A 58 -10.78 8.62 -6.27
C SER A 58 -9.36 8.81 -5.71
N LEU A 59 -8.46 9.25 -6.58
CA LEU A 59 -7.16 9.78 -6.20
C LEU A 59 -7.26 11.31 -6.13
N THR A 60 -6.86 11.89 -5.02
CA THR A 60 -6.83 13.35 -4.82
C THR A 60 -5.42 13.81 -4.48
N PHE A 61 -5.14 15.08 -4.76
CA PHE A 61 -3.89 15.74 -4.39
C PHE A 61 -4.23 16.94 -3.49
N ASP A 62 -3.50 17.08 -2.39
CA ASP A 62 -3.63 18.26 -1.52
C ASP A 62 -2.88 19.49 -2.08
N ASP A 63 -2.91 20.60 -1.35
CA ASP A 63 -2.23 21.85 -1.72
C ASP A 63 -0.70 21.66 -1.85
N ASP A 64 -0.14 20.71 -1.09
CA ASP A 64 1.27 20.33 -1.15
C ASP A 64 1.58 19.30 -2.26
N HIS A 65 0.60 19.02 -3.13
CA HIS A 65 0.67 17.99 -4.19
C HIS A 65 0.91 16.57 -3.66
N LYS A 66 0.54 16.28 -2.41
CA LYS A 66 0.62 14.93 -1.84
C LYS A 66 -0.61 14.12 -2.25
N PRO A 67 -0.41 12.92 -2.83
CA PRO A 67 -1.51 12.08 -3.24
C PRO A 67 -2.15 11.38 -2.05
N SER A 68 -3.47 11.35 -2.02
CA SER A 68 -4.25 10.50 -1.12
C SER A 68 -5.31 9.71 -1.88
N LEU A 69 -5.52 8.47 -1.47
CA LEU A 69 -6.54 7.59 -2.01
C LEU A 69 -7.76 7.63 -1.10
N SER A 70 -8.84 8.20 -1.61
CA SER A 70 -10.10 8.36 -0.86
C SER A 70 -11.16 7.42 -1.42
N CYS A 71 -12.00 6.84 -0.55
CA CYS A 71 -13.19 6.12 -0.99
C CYS A 71 -14.33 6.19 0.02
N GLU A 72 -15.54 6.42 -0.50
CA GLU A 72 -16.79 6.36 0.27
C GLU A 72 -17.41 4.98 0.13
N LEU A 73 -17.42 4.23 1.24
CA LEU A 73 -18.05 2.91 1.30
C LEU A 73 -19.53 3.03 1.68
N LEU A 74 -20.33 1.99 1.35
CA LEU A 74 -21.80 1.95 1.48
C LEU A 74 -22.37 2.35 2.86
N ASP A 75 -21.57 2.30 3.92
CA ASP A 75 -21.98 2.64 5.31
C ASP A 75 -21.52 4.04 5.77
N SER A 76 -21.27 4.97 4.84
CA SER A 76 -20.78 6.34 5.13
C SER A 76 -19.40 6.40 5.81
N ILE A 77 -18.61 5.33 5.68
CA ILE A 77 -17.22 5.32 6.13
C ILE A 77 -16.36 5.90 5.01
N LYS A 78 -15.78 7.08 5.27
CA LYS A 78 -14.75 7.66 4.41
C LYS A 78 -13.41 7.03 4.79
N LEU A 79 -12.81 6.33 3.84
CA LEU A 79 -11.43 5.89 3.92
C LEU A 79 -10.55 6.91 3.20
N ASP A 80 -9.45 7.29 3.83
CA ASP A 80 -8.43 8.15 3.24
C ASP A 80 -7.05 7.56 3.54
N ILE A 81 -6.29 7.24 2.50
CA ILE A 81 -4.98 6.62 2.59
C ILE A 81 -3.97 7.63 2.05
N ASP A 82 -3.08 8.12 2.92
CA ASP A 82 -1.93 8.92 2.52
C ASP A 82 -0.94 8.05 1.73
N LEU A 83 -0.60 8.50 0.53
CA LEU A 83 0.35 7.83 -0.37
C LEU A 83 1.73 8.49 -0.32
N THR A 84 2.06 9.18 0.77
CA THR A 84 3.39 9.71 1.06
C THR A 84 4.25 8.67 1.78
N CYS A 85 5.45 8.42 1.27
CA CYS A 85 6.43 7.56 1.92
C CYS A 85 7.00 8.27 3.15
N SER A 86 6.84 7.71 4.35
CA SER A 86 7.33 8.34 5.58
C SER A 86 8.86 8.34 5.76
N ILE A 87 9.61 7.79 4.80
CA ILE A 87 11.09 7.73 4.84
C ILE A 87 11.67 8.84 3.97
N CYS A 88 11.27 8.94 2.69
CA CYS A 88 11.74 9.99 1.79
C CYS A 88 10.85 11.24 1.77
N LEU A 89 9.67 11.17 2.40
CA LEU A 89 8.67 12.25 2.50
C LEU A 89 8.10 12.71 1.14
N ASP A 90 8.28 11.90 0.11
CA ASP A 90 7.71 12.07 -1.23
C ASP A 90 6.58 11.06 -1.47
N THR A 91 5.81 11.25 -2.55
CA THR A 91 4.90 10.23 -3.10
C THR A 91 5.58 8.87 -3.19
N VAL A 92 4.91 7.82 -2.70
CA VAL A 92 5.42 6.44 -2.78
C VAL A 92 5.72 6.06 -4.24
N PHE A 93 6.90 5.50 -4.46
CA PHE A 93 7.37 5.06 -5.77
C PHE A 93 7.78 3.60 -5.72
N ASP A 94 7.34 2.79 -6.69
CA ASP A 94 7.42 1.32 -6.59
C ASP A 94 6.88 0.84 -5.22
N PRO A 95 5.59 1.15 -4.93
CA PRO A 95 5.04 1.04 -3.59
C PRO A 95 5.00 -0.41 -3.11
N VAL A 96 5.49 -0.62 -1.89
CA VAL A 96 5.38 -1.89 -1.16
C VAL A 96 4.62 -1.69 0.13
N SER A 97 3.72 -2.61 0.44
CA SER A 97 3.07 -2.69 1.74
C SER A 97 3.69 -3.78 2.58
N LEU A 98 4.11 -3.43 3.79
CA LEU A 98 4.58 -4.41 4.78
C LEU A 98 3.39 -5.20 5.35
N THR A 99 3.63 -6.34 5.99
CA THR A 99 2.54 -7.17 6.57
C THR A 99 1.80 -6.49 7.72
N CYS A 100 2.31 -5.35 8.21
CA CYS A 100 1.60 -4.48 9.15
C CYS A 100 0.68 -3.44 8.48
N GLY A 101 0.61 -3.39 7.15
CA GLY A 101 -0.27 -2.50 6.37
C GLY A 101 0.34 -1.14 5.98
N HIS A 102 1.55 -0.83 6.44
CA HIS A 102 2.23 0.45 6.10
C HIS A 102 2.90 0.37 4.73
N ILE A 103 2.77 1.45 3.96
CA ILE A 103 3.25 1.54 2.58
C ILE A 103 4.50 2.42 2.52
N PHE A 104 5.50 2.00 1.76
CA PHE A 104 6.76 2.71 1.53
C PHE A 104 7.19 2.54 0.07
N CYS A 105 8.16 3.33 -0.39
CA CYS A 105 8.87 3.01 -1.63
C CYS A 105 9.67 1.71 -1.45
N TYR A 106 9.79 0.88 -2.48
CA TYR A 106 10.58 -0.36 -2.42
C TYR A 106 12.01 -0.13 -1.90
N MET A 107 12.72 0.84 -2.46
CA MET A 107 14.11 1.15 -2.05
C MET A 107 14.19 1.66 -0.62
N CYS A 108 13.21 2.43 -0.17
CA CYS A 108 13.15 2.92 1.21
C CYS A 108 12.89 1.76 2.18
N ALA A 109 12.01 0.83 1.83
CA ALA A 109 11.75 -0.37 2.61
C ALA A 109 13.00 -1.26 2.70
N CYS A 110 13.71 -1.47 1.59
CA CYS A 110 14.97 -2.23 1.58
C CYS A 110 16.02 -1.59 2.51
N SER A 111 16.20 -0.27 2.43
CA SER A 111 17.10 0.46 3.32
C SER A 111 16.69 0.32 4.79
N ALA A 112 15.41 0.46 5.11
CA ALA A 112 14.88 0.31 6.47
C ALA A 112 14.98 -1.13 7.02
N ALA A 113 15.02 -2.12 6.13
CA ALA A 113 15.22 -3.53 6.46
C ALA A 113 16.70 -3.94 6.48
N SER A 114 17.63 -3.01 6.27
CA SER A 114 19.07 -3.28 6.17
C SER A 114 19.43 -4.33 5.10
N VAL A 115 18.68 -4.35 3.99
CA VAL A 115 18.93 -5.25 2.85
C VAL A 115 19.19 -4.47 1.57
N THR A 116 19.92 -5.08 0.63
CA THR A 116 20.06 -4.50 -0.70
C THR A 116 18.80 -4.73 -1.53
N ILE A 117 18.59 -3.90 -2.54
CA ILE A 117 17.50 -4.10 -3.51
C ILE A 117 17.64 -5.41 -4.32
N VAL A 118 18.84 -5.99 -4.36
CA VAL A 118 19.15 -7.25 -5.07
C VAL A 118 18.71 -8.44 -4.24
N ASP A 119 19.02 -8.42 -2.93
CA ASP A 119 18.56 -9.45 -1.99
C ASP A 119 17.04 -9.37 -1.79
N GLY A 120 16.52 -8.14 -1.77
CA GLY A 120 15.12 -7.83 -1.59
C GLY A 120 14.63 -8.02 -0.16
N LEU A 121 13.38 -7.63 0.08
CA LEU A 121 12.76 -7.58 1.42
C LEU A 121 12.63 -8.94 2.11
N LYS A 122 12.68 -10.04 1.37
CA LYS A 122 12.63 -11.40 1.93
C LYS A 122 13.91 -11.79 2.68
N ALA A 123 15.03 -11.13 2.38
CA ALA A 123 16.29 -11.35 3.07
C ALA A 123 16.39 -10.60 4.41
N ALA A 124 15.38 -9.79 4.75
CA ALA A 124 15.37 -8.99 5.97
C ALA A 124 15.39 -9.90 7.22
N GLU A 125 16.20 -9.55 8.21
CA GLU A 125 16.20 -10.28 9.46
C GLU A 125 14.85 -10.09 10.20
N PRO A 126 14.32 -11.13 10.87
CA PRO A 126 13.05 -11.03 11.60
C PRO A 126 13.01 -9.94 12.69
N LYS A 127 14.18 -9.50 13.17
CA LYS A 127 14.32 -8.45 14.18
C LYS A 127 14.04 -7.04 13.62
N GLU A 128 14.14 -6.86 12.30
CA GLU A 128 13.93 -5.58 11.64
C GLU A 128 12.48 -5.14 11.79
N LYS A 129 12.29 -3.83 12.04
CA LYS A 129 11.01 -3.26 12.45
C LYS A 129 10.46 -2.30 11.42
N CYS A 130 9.14 -2.25 11.30
CA CYS A 130 8.46 -1.19 10.56
C CYS A 130 8.87 0.20 11.10
N PRO A 131 9.27 1.17 10.26
CA PRO A 131 9.60 2.52 10.70
C PRO A 131 8.44 3.27 11.36
N LEU A 132 7.19 2.94 10.99
CA LEU A 132 5.98 3.60 11.48
C LEU A 132 5.45 2.97 12.77
N CYS A 133 5.15 1.66 12.78
CA CYS A 133 4.54 1.00 13.95
C CYS A 133 5.51 0.18 14.80
N ARG A 134 6.79 0.08 14.42
CA ARG A 134 7.83 -0.66 15.15
C ARG A 134 7.58 -2.16 15.32
N LYS A 135 6.59 -2.73 14.63
CA LYS A 135 6.34 -4.18 14.61
C LYS A 135 7.48 -4.88 13.86
N ALA A 136 8.02 -5.93 14.46
CA ALA A 136 9.09 -6.76 13.88
C ALA A 136 8.52 -7.83 12.93
N GLY A 137 9.36 -8.41 12.08
CA GLY A 137 9.00 -9.51 11.18
C GLY A 137 7.98 -9.11 10.10
N VAL A 138 8.01 -7.85 9.66
CA VAL A 138 6.99 -7.30 8.75
C VAL A 138 7.39 -7.31 7.27
N TYR A 139 8.65 -7.60 6.96
CA TYR A 139 9.24 -7.47 5.62
C TYR A 139 9.14 -8.74 4.76
N GLU A 140 9.22 -9.93 5.36
CA GLU A 140 9.22 -11.22 4.63
C GLU A 140 8.01 -11.40 3.71
N GLY A 141 6.84 -10.95 4.17
CA GLY A 141 5.58 -11.01 3.42
C GLY A 141 5.16 -9.68 2.78
N ALA A 142 6.10 -8.76 2.53
CA ALA A 142 5.79 -7.50 1.88
C ALA A 142 5.23 -7.72 0.47
N LEU A 143 4.23 -6.91 0.11
CA LEU A 143 3.50 -7.00 -1.16
C LEU A 143 3.80 -5.76 -2.01
N HIS A 144 4.18 -5.94 -3.27
CA HIS A 144 4.21 -4.85 -4.24
C HIS A 144 2.77 -4.49 -4.63
N LEU A 145 2.49 -3.19 -4.68
CA LEU A 145 1.17 -2.65 -4.99
C LEU A 145 1.16 -2.18 -6.45
N GLU A 146 0.98 -3.11 -7.37
CA GLU A 146 1.14 -2.87 -8.82
C GLU A 146 0.06 -1.95 -9.39
N GLU A 147 -1.18 -2.11 -8.96
CA GLU A 147 -2.28 -1.28 -9.45
C GLU A 147 -2.16 0.15 -8.92
N LEU A 148 -1.71 0.30 -7.68
CA LEU A 148 -1.36 1.60 -7.11
C LEU A 148 -0.19 2.24 -7.89
N ASN A 149 0.84 1.47 -8.22
CA ASN A 149 1.99 1.93 -9.00
C ASN A 149 1.55 2.45 -10.39
N ILE A 150 0.68 1.69 -11.07
CA ILE A 150 0.10 2.09 -12.36
C ILE A 150 -0.71 3.37 -12.20
N LEU A 151 -1.58 3.44 -11.19
CA LEU A 151 -2.42 4.61 -10.94
C LEU A 151 -1.57 5.87 -10.73
N LEU A 152 -0.59 5.80 -9.81
CA LEU A 152 0.30 6.91 -9.52
C LEU A 152 1.11 7.34 -10.76
N SER A 153 1.62 6.39 -11.54
CA SER A 153 2.38 6.68 -12.76
C SER A 153 1.61 7.51 -13.79
N ARG A 154 0.29 7.32 -13.87
CA ARG A 154 -0.59 8.04 -14.79
C ARG A 154 -1.00 9.39 -14.24
N SER A 155 -1.25 9.47 -12.94
CA SER A 155 -1.78 10.68 -12.30
C SER A 155 -0.74 11.79 -12.12
N CYS A 156 0.56 11.48 -12.05
CA CYS A 156 1.63 12.49 -11.90
C CYS A 156 2.81 12.29 -12.87
N GLN A 157 2.52 12.17 -14.17
CA GLN A 157 3.46 11.75 -15.21
C GLN A 157 4.83 12.45 -15.18
N LYS A 158 4.88 13.79 -15.13
CA LYS A 158 6.16 14.53 -15.16
C LYS A 158 7.05 14.24 -13.96
N TYR A 159 6.48 14.23 -12.75
CA TYR A 159 7.20 13.86 -11.53
C TYR A 159 7.65 12.40 -11.60
N TRP A 160 6.76 11.52 -12.07
CA TRP A 160 7.01 10.09 -12.15
C TRP A 160 8.17 9.75 -13.11
N GLU A 161 8.22 10.38 -14.28
CA GLU A 161 9.30 10.23 -15.25
C GLU A 161 10.65 10.66 -14.66
N GLN A 162 10.67 11.80 -13.95
CA GLN A 162 11.88 12.27 -13.28
C GLN A 162 12.33 11.29 -12.20
N ARG A 163 11.40 10.86 -11.34
CA ARG A 163 11.69 9.91 -10.26
C ARG A 163 12.21 8.57 -10.78
N LEU A 164 11.62 8.07 -11.88
CA LEU A 164 12.04 6.84 -12.53
C LEU A 164 13.49 6.91 -13.02
N GLN A 165 13.93 8.03 -13.61
CA GLN A 165 15.33 8.18 -14.04
C GLN A 165 16.28 8.20 -12.84
N THR A 166 15.95 8.95 -11.79
CA THR A 166 16.77 9.02 -10.57
C THR A 166 16.89 7.66 -9.90
N GLU A 167 15.77 6.94 -9.69
CA GLU A 167 15.81 5.62 -9.08
C GLU A 167 16.51 4.59 -9.96
N ARG A 168 16.40 4.68 -11.29
CA ARG A 168 17.12 3.76 -12.18
C ARG A 168 18.63 3.88 -12.02
N ILE A 169 19.16 5.10 -11.95
CA ILE A 169 20.59 5.35 -11.73
C ILE A 169 21.01 4.76 -10.37
N GLU A 170 20.23 5.03 -9.33
CA GLU A 170 20.52 4.55 -7.98
C GLU A 170 20.43 3.03 -7.86
N ARG A 171 19.44 2.39 -8.50
CA ARG A 171 19.32 0.92 -8.52
C ARG A 171 20.52 0.26 -9.19
N VAL A 172 20.98 0.81 -10.31
CA VAL A 172 22.19 0.31 -10.99
C VAL A 172 23.42 0.48 -10.09
N ARG A 173 23.55 1.62 -9.39
CA ARG A 173 24.63 1.85 -8.43
C ARG A 173 24.64 0.82 -7.30
N GLN A 174 23.50 0.61 -6.64
CA GLN A 174 23.36 -0.36 -5.55
C GLN A 174 23.60 -1.80 -6.00
N ALA A 175 23.11 -2.18 -7.19
CA ALA A 175 23.35 -3.51 -7.74
C ALA A 175 24.84 -3.75 -8.03
N LYS A 176 25.53 -2.74 -8.57
CA LYS A 176 26.99 -2.79 -8.77
C LYS A 176 27.73 -2.98 -7.45
N GLU A 177 27.40 -2.17 -6.44
CA GLU A 177 28.04 -2.25 -5.11
C GLU A 177 27.78 -3.59 -4.42
N HIS A 178 26.56 -4.14 -4.55
CA HIS A 178 26.22 -5.46 -4.06
C HIS A 178 27.15 -6.52 -4.67
N TRP A 179 27.26 -6.57 -6.00
CA TRP A 179 28.09 -7.58 -6.66
C TRP A 179 29.58 -7.39 -6.40
N GLU A 180 30.07 -6.16 -6.33
CA GLU A 180 31.46 -5.89 -5.94
C GLU A 180 31.75 -6.36 -4.51
N SER A 181 30.81 -6.17 -3.58
CA SER A 181 30.94 -6.66 -2.21
C SER A 181 30.95 -8.19 -2.15
N GLN A 182 30.08 -8.86 -2.91
CA GLN A 182 30.06 -10.32 -3.04
C GLN A 182 31.36 -10.86 -3.64
N CYS A 183 31.89 -10.23 -4.69
CA CYS A 183 33.19 -10.57 -5.27
C CYS A 183 34.34 -10.43 -4.27
N ARG A 184 34.38 -9.33 -3.49
CA ARG A 184 35.39 -9.13 -2.45
C ARG A 184 35.31 -10.19 -1.36
N ALA A 185 34.10 -10.46 -0.85
CA ALA A 185 33.87 -11.51 0.13
C ALA A 185 34.30 -12.89 -0.38
N PHE A 186 34.05 -13.19 -1.66
CA PHE A 186 34.48 -14.44 -2.29
C PHE A 186 36.01 -14.53 -2.44
N MET A 187 36.67 -13.42 -2.79
CA MET A 187 38.13 -13.35 -2.93
C MET A 187 38.87 -13.26 -1.59
N GLY A 188 38.16 -13.02 -0.48
CA GLY A 188 38.76 -12.87 0.85
C GLY A 188 39.57 -11.58 1.03
N VAL A 189 39.25 -10.52 0.28
CA VAL A 189 39.90 -9.20 0.32
C VAL A 189 38.97 -8.15 0.90
#